data_AF-A0AAD7AMV5-F1
#
_entry.id   AF-A0AAD7AMV5-F1
#
_cell.length_a   1.000
_cell.length_b   1.000
_cell.length_c   1.000
_cell.angle_alpha   90.00
_cell.angle_beta   90.00
_cell.angle_gamma   90.00
#
_symmetry.space_group_name_H-M   'P 1'
#
loop_
_entity.id
_entity.type
_entity.pdbx_description
1 polymer ?
#
loop_
_entity_poly.entity_id
_entity_poly.type
_entity_poly.pdbx_seq_one_letter_code
_entity_poly.pdbx_strand_id
1 'polypeptide(L)'
;EAAMRLASFHISEKNPGVKRLPIHLPGRQYGQMPRKNGTESDGTLLVRYLARPRHPELDNMTYVEFGSKCRLEKHDPDVDLHPLQVLEDEYPERPRMRIRFYNLNHVGVCRIQMVYPRHGDVFYLRALLLHRTARDWIDLRTINGVVHGTYQEAARAMGLFDNRDEGIMAFEELLESGAPPAQLRWIFAVLAVEGSPALTIWEAHECALSADIK
;
A
#
# COMPACT_ATOMS: atom_id res chain seq x y z
N GLU A 1 25.69 -5.55 15.16
CA GLU A 1 24.32 -5.04 15.41
C GLU A 1 23.98 -4.87 16.90
N ALA A 2 24.24 -5.88 17.77
CA ALA A 2 23.94 -5.80 19.20
C ALA A 2 24.63 -4.63 19.95
N ALA A 3 25.89 -4.32 19.63
CA ALA A 3 26.61 -3.19 20.22
C ALA A 3 26.03 -1.81 19.83
N MET A 4 25.51 -1.67 18.60
CA MET A 4 24.88 -0.43 18.14
C MET A 4 23.55 -0.15 18.85
N ARG A 5 22.77 -1.21 19.15
CA ARG A 5 21.53 -1.12 19.94
C ARG A 5 21.82 -0.75 21.40
N LEU A 6 22.88 -1.30 21.99
CA LEU A 6 23.31 -1.00 23.36
C LEU A 6 23.75 0.46 23.54
N ALA A 7 24.37 1.05 22.52
CA ALA A 7 24.87 2.42 22.55
C ALA A 7 23.89 3.45 21.95
N SER A 8 22.64 3.07 21.68
CA SER A 8 21.59 3.95 21.14
C SER A 8 21.96 4.66 19.82
N PHE A 9 22.85 4.08 19.02
CA PHE A 9 23.16 4.62 17.69
C PHE A 9 22.05 4.22 16.69
N HIS A 10 21.67 5.16 15.81
CA HIS A 10 20.76 4.86 14.71
C HIS A 10 21.42 3.89 13.72
N ILE A 11 20.95 2.63 13.71
CA ILE A 11 21.52 1.55 12.88
C ILE A 11 21.19 1.73 11.39
N SER A 12 20.07 2.39 11.10
CA SER A 12 19.68 2.82 9.75
C SER A 12 18.63 3.91 9.91
N GLU A 13 18.94 5.12 9.47
CA GLU A 13 17.97 6.20 9.34
C GLU A 13 17.63 6.32 7.85
N LYS A 14 16.35 6.11 7.50
CA LYS A 14 15.86 6.36 6.15
C LYS A 14 15.25 7.75 6.17
N ASN A 15 15.88 8.71 5.50
CA ASN A 15 15.36 10.05 5.33
C ASN A 15 15.07 10.30 3.84
N PRO A 16 13.80 10.52 3.44
CA PRO A 16 12.60 10.50 4.29
C PRO A 16 12.21 9.08 4.72
N GLY A 17 11.55 9.00 5.87
CA GLY A 17 11.00 7.73 6.37
C GLY A 17 9.86 7.24 5.46
N VAL A 18 9.91 5.95 5.07
CA VAL A 18 8.89 5.36 4.20
C VAL A 18 7.83 4.62 5.03
N LYS A 19 6.59 5.12 5.01
CA LYS A 19 5.44 4.48 5.67
C LYS A 19 4.89 3.34 4.81
N ARG A 20 4.78 2.14 5.39
CA ARG A 20 4.15 0.99 4.72
C ARG A 20 2.65 1.01 4.94
N LEU A 21 1.87 1.02 3.86
CA LEU A 21 0.42 1.01 3.88
C LEU A 21 -0.07 -0.45 3.82
N PRO A 22 -0.79 -0.94 4.84
CA PRO A 22 -1.35 -2.28 4.81
C PRO A 22 -2.54 -2.35 3.86
N ILE A 23 -2.75 -3.53 3.28
CA ILE A 23 -3.91 -3.85 2.44
C ILE A 23 -4.48 -5.23 2.82
N HIS A 24 -5.76 -5.41 2.57
CA HIS A 24 -6.46 -6.66 2.81
C HIS A 24 -7.75 -6.70 1.97
N LEU A 25 -8.29 -7.89 1.76
CA LEU A 25 -9.62 -8.08 1.18
C LEU A 25 -10.72 -7.58 2.13
N PRO A 26 -11.93 -7.29 1.62
CA PRO A 26 -13.08 -7.00 2.47
C PRO A 26 -13.31 -8.12 3.50
N GLY A 27 -13.58 -7.74 4.76
CA GLY A 27 -13.77 -8.68 5.87
C GLY A 27 -12.51 -9.36 6.41
N ARG A 28 -11.34 -9.21 5.77
CA ARG A 28 -10.07 -9.81 6.23
C ARG A 28 -9.14 -8.78 6.87
N GLN A 29 -9.70 -7.88 7.68
CA GLN A 29 -8.90 -6.90 8.40
C GLN A 29 -7.98 -7.63 9.37
N TYR A 30 -6.67 -7.70 9.08
CA TYR A 30 -5.73 -8.23 10.06
C TYR A 30 -5.77 -7.31 11.27
N GLY A 31 -6.20 -7.83 12.42
CA GLY A 31 -6.21 -7.10 13.68
C GLY A 31 -4.81 -6.52 13.91
N GLN A 32 -4.70 -5.19 13.92
CA GLN A 32 -3.47 -4.56 14.37
C GLN A 32 -3.26 -4.98 15.82
N MET A 33 -2.04 -5.35 16.21
CA MET A 33 -1.74 -5.70 17.60
C MET A 33 -2.25 -4.57 18.51
N PRO A 34 -3.09 -4.86 19.51
CA PRO A 34 -3.64 -3.85 20.38
C PRO A 34 -2.48 -3.12 21.07
N ARG A 35 -2.43 -1.80 20.91
CA ARG A 35 -1.47 -0.98 21.67
C ARG A 35 -1.90 -1.01 23.13
N LYS A 36 -0.94 -1.23 24.03
CA LYS A 36 -1.13 -1.35 25.49
C LYS A 36 -1.98 -0.21 26.12
N ASN A 37 -2.05 0.97 25.47
CA ASN A 37 -2.83 2.14 25.91
C ASN A 37 -3.72 2.76 24.78
N GLY A 38 -4.04 2.03 23.71
CA GLY A 38 -4.79 2.58 22.58
C GLY A 38 -6.20 2.04 22.51
N THR A 39 -7.21 2.91 22.66
CA THR A 39 -8.58 2.63 22.24
C THR A 39 -8.55 2.13 20.80
N GLU A 40 -9.18 0.98 20.54
CA GLU A 40 -9.20 0.28 19.26
C GLU A 40 -9.59 1.25 18.14
N SER A 41 -8.79 1.27 17.07
CA SER A 41 -9.15 1.96 15.84
C SER A 41 -9.70 0.89 14.91
N ASP A 42 -11.01 0.63 15.01
CA ASP A 42 -11.74 -0.43 14.31
C ASP A 42 -11.79 -0.31 12.77
N GLY A 43 -11.01 0.61 12.19
CA GLY A 43 -10.89 0.75 10.76
C GLY A 43 -9.43 0.91 10.35
N THR A 44 -8.93 -0.02 9.54
CA THR A 44 -7.63 0.14 8.89
C THR A 44 -7.62 1.39 8.00
N LEU A 45 -6.42 1.91 7.69
CA LEU A 45 -6.28 3.07 6.81
C LEU A 45 -6.91 2.82 5.43
N LEU A 46 -6.88 1.58 4.92
CA LEU A 46 -7.52 1.21 3.66
C LEU A 46 -9.04 1.35 3.73
N VAL A 47 -9.67 0.86 4.80
CA VAL A 47 -11.12 1.00 4.99
C VAL A 47 -11.51 2.47 5.09
N ARG A 48 -10.70 3.29 5.77
CA ARG A 48 -10.92 4.74 5.87
C ARG A 48 -10.70 5.47 4.54
N TYR A 49 -9.69 5.05 3.77
CA TYR A 49 -9.45 5.57 2.43
C TYR A 49 -10.64 5.29 1.52
N LEU A 50 -11.10 4.04 1.43
CA LEU A 50 -12.24 3.68 0.58
C LEU A 50 -13.47 4.48 1.01
N ALA A 51 -13.81 4.47 2.29
CA ALA A 51 -14.96 5.16 2.86
C ALA A 51 -14.74 6.67 3.18
N ARG A 52 -13.84 7.35 2.47
CA ARG A 52 -13.51 8.77 2.70
C ARG A 52 -14.67 9.69 2.27
N PRO A 53 -14.84 10.90 2.83
CA PRO A 53 -15.91 11.83 2.43
C PRO A 53 -15.71 12.36 1.00
N ARG A 54 -16.78 12.88 0.40
CA ARG A 54 -16.72 13.55 -0.92
C ARG A 54 -16.04 14.90 -0.75
N HIS A 55 -14.87 15.06 -1.38
CA HIS A 55 -14.09 16.28 -1.32
C HIS A 55 -13.19 16.38 -2.56
N PRO A 56 -13.07 17.55 -3.21
CA PRO A 56 -12.31 17.69 -4.45
C PRO A 56 -10.87 17.15 -4.37
N GLU A 57 -10.19 17.39 -3.24
CA GLU A 57 -8.83 16.89 -3.03
C GLU A 57 -8.76 15.39 -2.74
N LEU A 58 -9.80 14.80 -2.13
CA LEU A 58 -9.80 13.38 -1.74
C LEU A 58 -10.27 12.47 -2.88
N ASP A 59 -11.15 12.95 -3.75
CA ASP A 59 -11.76 12.15 -4.81
C ASP A 59 -10.72 11.66 -5.83
N ASN A 60 -9.75 12.52 -6.16
CA ASN A 60 -8.69 12.24 -7.13
C ASN A 60 -7.40 11.69 -6.50
N MET A 61 -7.43 11.31 -5.22
CA MET A 61 -6.25 10.85 -4.49
C MET A 61 -6.13 9.33 -4.51
N THR A 62 -4.96 8.81 -4.91
CA THR A 62 -4.64 7.37 -4.79
C THR A 62 -4.42 6.96 -3.34
N TYR A 63 -4.41 5.66 -3.05
CA TYR A 63 -4.17 5.18 -1.69
C TYR A 63 -2.79 5.58 -1.15
N VAL A 64 -1.77 5.57 -2.01
CA VAL A 64 -0.40 6.01 -1.66
C VAL A 64 -0.39 7.49 -1.32
N GLU A 65 -0.99 8.32 -2.17
CA GLU A 65 -1.07 9.76 -1.93
C GLU A 65 -1.86 10.09 -0.66
N PHE A 66 -2.95 9.37 -0.39
CA PHE A 66 -3.71 9.54 0.85
C PHE A 66 -2.85 9.23 2.07
N GLY A 67 -2.07 8.15 2.03
CA GLY A 67 -1.12 7.84 3.09
C GLY A 67 -0.04 8.90 3.31
N SER A 68 0.37 9.59 2.23
CA SER A 68 1.45 10.57 2.21
C SER A 68 1.02 12.01 2.52
N LYS A 69 -0.16 12.41 2.05
CA LYS A 69 -0.69 13.78 2.10
C LYS A 69 -1.70 13.98 3.23
N CYS A 70 -2.27 12.90 3.79
CA CYS A 70 -3.27 12.99 4.83
C CYS A 70 -2.85 12.28 6.12
N ARG A 71 -3.32 12.83 7.25
CA ARG A 71 -3.22 12.22 8.58
C ARG A 71 -4.60 12.13 9.22
N LEU A 72 -4.88 10.98 9.82
CA LEU A 72 -6.07 10.78 10.64
C LEU A 72 -5.80 11.23 12.07
N GLU A 73 -6.66 12.12 12.56
CA GLU A 73 -6.66 12.66 13.92
C GLU A 73 -8.00 12.35 14.61
N LYS A 74 -8.01 12.19 15.93
CA LYS A 74 -9.26 11.98 16.66
C LYS A 74 -10.16 13.20 16.49
N HIS A 75 -11.45 12.98 16.26
CA HIS A 75 -12.42 14.06 16.26
C HIS A 75 -12.81 14.39 17.71
N ASP A 76 -12.65 15.66 18.06
CA ASP A 76 -13.27 16.26 19.24
C ASP A 76 -14.45 17.13 18.77
N PRO A 77 -15.69 16.87 19.22
CA PRO A 77 -16.87 17.66 18.86
C PRO A 77 -16.80 19.11 19.35
N ASP A 78 -16.06 19.39 20.43
CA ASP A 78 -16.00 20.72 21.05
C ASP A 78 -14.99 21.65 20.37
N VAL A 79 -14.21 21.12 19.42
CA VAL A 79 -13.16 21.85 18.71
C VAL A 79 -13.58 22.08 17.26
N ASP A 80 -13.54 23.33 16.81
CA ASP A 80 -13.81 23.68 15.41
C ASP A 80 -12.83 23.03 14.42
N LEU A 81 -13.28 22.82 13.18
CA LEU A 81 -12.46 22.25 12.11
C LEU A 81 -11.50 23.31 11.56
N HIS A 82 -10.22 22.96 11.50
CA HIS A 82 -9.24 23.78 10.79
C HIS A 82 -9.51 23.75 9.27
N PRO A 83 -9.19 24.80 8.48
CA PRO A 83 -9.41 24.80 7.02
C PRO A 83 -8.75 23.65 6.25
N LEU A 84 -7.67 23.09 6.80
CA LEU A 84 -6.96 21.91 6.28
C LEU A 84 -7.46 20.59 6.88
N GLN A 85 -8.65 20.58 7.48
CA GLN A 85 -9.27 19.40 8.05
C GLN A 85 -10.63 19.15 7.41
N VAL A 86 -10.86 17.90 7.04
CA VAL A 86 -12.15 17.40 6.58
C VAL A 86 -12.61 16.33 7.55
N LEU A 87 -13.89 16.37 7.90
CA LEU A 87 -14.47 15.41 8.82
C LEU A 87 -14.94 14.18 8.05
N GLU A 88 -14.61 12.97 8.52
CA GLU A 88 -15.10 11.73 7.90
C GLU A 88 -16.65 11.67 7.90
N ASP A 89 -17.24 10.83 7.05
CA ASP A 89 -18.66 10.50 7.17
C ASP A 89 -18.92 9.64 8.42
N GLU A 90 -20.17 9.60 8.87
CA GLU A 90 -20.56 8.83 10.05
C GLU A 90 -20.66 7.33 9.72
N TYR A 91 -20.07 6.49 10.57
CA TYR A 91 -20.08 5.03 10.43
C TYR A 91 -20.41 4.39 11.79
N PRO A 92 -21.43 3.51 11.88
CA PRO A 92 -21.85 2.92 13.16
C PRO A 92 -20.76 2.10 13.87
N GLU A 93 -19.90 1.45 13.08
CA GLU A 93 -18.94 0.45 13.57
C GLU A 93 -17.59 1.05 14.00
N ARG A 94 -17.38 2.36 13.90
CA ARG A 94 -16.08 2.98 14.21
C ARG A 94 -16.17 4.45 14.62
N PRO A 95 -15.25 4.93 15.46
CA PRO A 95 -15.20 6.35 15.80
C PRO A 95 -14.84 7.19 14.57
N ARG A 96 -15.56 8.30 14.43
CA ARG A 96 -15.35 9.34 13.44
C ARG A 96 -14.00 10.01 13.65
N MET A 97 -13.21 10.15 12.59
CA MET A 97 -11.91 10.83 12.63
C MET A 97 -11.94 12.10 11.78
N ARG A 98 -10.96 12.96 12.03
CA ARG A 98 -10.63 14.10 11.18
C ARG A 98 -9.51 13.71 10.22
N ILE A 99 -9.68 14.03 8.95
CA ILE A 99 -8.65 13.93 7.92
C ILE A 99 -7.97 15.29 7.83
N ARG A 100 -6.71 15.37 8.28
CA ARG A 100 -5.88 16.57 8.16
C ARG A 100 -4.99 16.45 6.93
N PHE A 101 -5.02 17.45 6.06
CA PHE A 101 -4.05 17.59 4.98
C PHE A 101 -2.73 18.15 5.52
N TYR A 102 -1.63 17.55 5.08
CA TYR A 102 -0.32 18.15 5.31
C TYR A 102 -0.14 19.39 4.43
N ASN A 103 0.69 20.33 4.90
CA ASN A 103 1.09 21.48 4.11
C ASN A 103 1.90 21.05 2.87
N LEU A 104 1.96 21.91 1.85
CA LEU A 104 2.69 21.67 0.59
C LEU A 104 4.17 21.28 0.79
N ASN A 105 4.79 21.67 1.91
CA ASN A 105 6.20 21.40 2.22
C ASN A 105 6.44 20.02 2.88
N HIS A 106 5.40 19.24 3.16
CA HIS A 106 5.54 17.95 3.81
C HIS A 106 5.95 16.86 2.81
N VAL A 107 7.14 16.28 3.01
CA VAL A 107 7.62 15.14 2.23
C VAL A 107 7.27 13.85 2.96
N GLY A 108 6.04 13.38 2.76
CA GLY A 108 5.59 12.05 3.20
C GLY A 108 5.80 11.03 2.10
N VAL A 109 6.60 9.99 2.36
CA VAL A 109 6.76 8.87 1.41
C VAL A 109 6.04 7.65 1.94
N CYS A 110 5.11 7.12 1.14
CA CYS A 110 4.37 5.91 1.46
C CYS A 110 4.60 4.86 0.38
N ARG A 111 4.49 3.59 0.76
CA ARG A 111 4.42 2.47 -0.18
C ARG A 111 3.38 1.47 0.28
N ILE A 112 2.61 0.92 -0.63
CA ILE A 112 1.74 -0.22 -0.30
C ILE A 112 2.63 -1.43 -0.02
N GLN A 113 2.31 -2.17 1.05
CA GLN A 113 3.05 -3.40 1.39
C GLN A 113 3.15 -4.31 0.16
N MET A 114 4.32 -4.93 -0.04
CA MET A 114 4.49 -5.87 -1.14
C MET A 114 3.59 -7.09 -0.94
N VAL A 115 2.95 -7.54 -2.02
CA VAL A 115 2.15 -8.77 -2.05
C VAL A 115 2.63 -9.58 -3.25
N TYR A 116 2.79 -10.88 -3.07
CA TYR A 116 3.22 -11.80 -4.13
C TYR A 116 2.01 -12.37 -4.89
N PRO A 117 2.14 -12.70 -6.19
CA PRO A 117 1.06 -13.27 -7.01
C PRO A 117 0.35 -14.46 -6.37
N ARG A 118 1.09 -15.37 -5.71
CA ARG A 118 0.51 -16.51 -4.96
C ARG A 118 -0.53 -16.15 -3.89
N HIS A 119 -0.58 -14.90 -3.42
CA HIS A 119 -1.58 -14.44 -2.47
C HIS A 119 -2.93 -14.09 -3.14
N GLY A 120 -3.07 -14.39 -4.43
CA GLY A 120 -4.33 -14.37 -5.16
C GLY A 120 -4.92 -12.97 -5.26
N ASP A 121 -6.22 -12.83 -4.98
CA ASP A 121 -6.96 -11.60 -5.25
C ASP A 121 -6.43 -10.35 -4.50
N VAL A 122 -5.67 -10.52 -3.40
CA VAL A 122 -5.00 -9.42 -2.69
C VAL A 122 -3.89 -8.79 -3.56
N PHE A 123 -3.22 -9.58 -4.39
CA PHE A 123 -2.19 -9.09 -5.32
C PHE A 123 -2.81 -8.14 -6.35
N TYR A 124 -3.93 -8.52 -6.95
CA TYR A 124 -4.62 -7.70 -7.94
C TYR A 124 -5.29 -6.48 -7.31
N LEU A 125 -5.83 -6.62 -6.08
CA LEU A 125 -6.29 -5.48 -5.28
C LEU A 125 -5.18 -4.44 -5.11
N ARG A 126 -3.95 -4.88 -4.81
CA ARG A 126 -2.79 -4.01 -4.67
C ARG A 126 -2.49 -3.24 -5.95
N ALA A 127 -2.45 -3.95 -7.08
CA ALA A 127 -2.19 -3.35 -8.38
C ALA A 127 -3.25 -2.27 -8.69
N LEU A 128 -4.53 -2.56 -8.49
CA LEU A 128 -5.60 -1.57 -8.65
C LEU A 128 -5.38 -0.34 -7.75
N LEU A 129 -5.05 -0.53 -6.47
CA LEU A 129 -4.81 0.60 -5.55
C LEU A 129 -3.58 1.45 -5.91
N LEU A 130 -2.64 0.91 -6.69
CA LEU A 130 -1.49 1.67 -7.21
C LEU A 130 -1.87 2.52 -8.43
N HIS A 131 -2.76 2.02 -9.29
CA HIS A 131 -3.03 2.60 -10.60
C HIS A 131 -4.34 3.39 -10.70
N ARG A 132 -5.23 3.28 -9.72
CA ARG A 132 -6.50 4.01 -9.72
C ARG A 132 -6.94 4.48 -8.34
N THR A 133 -7.81 5.48 -8.35
CA THR A 133 -8.59 5.85 -7.18
C THR A 133 -9.87 5.01 -7.13
N ALA A 134 -10.34 4.72 -5.92
CA ALA A 134 -11.63 4.05 -5.71
C ALA A 134 -12.30 4.55 -4.44
N ARG A 135 -13.63 4.54 -4.40
CA ARG A 135 -14.48 5.07 -3.33
C ARG A 135 -15.16 3.99 -2.48
N ASP A 136 -15.09 2.75 -2.91
CA ASP A 136 -15.50 1.58 -2.12
C ASP A 136 -14.91 0.31 -2.75
N TRP A 137 -15.23 -0.84 -2.16
CA TRP A 137 -14.76 -2.14 -2.63
C TRP A 137 -15.36 -2.57 -3.99
N ILE A 138 -16.56 -2.07 -4.32
CA ILE A 138 -17.27 -2.36 -5.58
C ILE A 138 -16.69 -1.48 -6.68
N ASP A 139 -16.60 -0.17 -6.44
CA ASP A 139 -15.97 0.81 -7.32
C ASP A 139 -14.58 0.37 -7.73
N LEU A 140 -13.76 -0.15 -6.79
CA LEU A 140 -12.43 -0.68 -7.09
C LEU A 140 -12.44 -1.83 -8.12
N ARG A 141 -13.53 -2.62 -8.18
CA ARG A 141 -13.76 -3.67 -9.19
C ARG A 141 -14.56 -3.18 -10.40
N THR A 142 -15.02 -1.94 -10.42
CA THR A 142 -15.75 -1.36 -11.54
C THR A 142 -14.77 -0.75 -12.53
N ILE A 143 -14.71 -1.30 -13.74
CA ILE A 143 -13.85 -0.83 -14.84
C ILE A 143 -14.73 -0.51 -16.04
N ASN A 144 -14.61 0.70 -16.58
CA ASN A 144 -15.42 1.16 -17.71
C ASN A 144 -16.93 0.97 -17.51
N GLY A 145 -17.42 1.13 -16.28
CA GLY A 145 -18.83 0.96 -15.91
C GLY A 145 -19.28 -0.49 -15.67
N VAL A 146 -18.39 -1.48 -15.80
CA VAL A 146 -18.69 -2.91 -15.56
C VAL A 146 -18.09 -3.35 -14.22
N VAL A 147 -18.92 -3.91 -13.35
CA VAL A 147 -18.48 -4.50 -12.08
C VAL A 147 -17.96 -5.91 -12.32
N HIS A 148 -16.70 -6.17 -12.01
CA HIS A 148 -16.08 -7.48 -12.15
C HIS A 148 -16.23 -8.35 -10.89
N GLY A 149 -16.19 -9.67 -11.06
CA GLY A 149 -16.37 -10.62 -9.96
C GLY A 149 -15.20 -10.62 -8.99
N THR A 150 -13.98 -10.55 -9.52
CA THR A 150 -12.72 -10.57 -8.76
C THR A 150 -11.88 -9.31 -9.01
N TYR A 151 -10.93 -9.01 -8.12
CA TYR A 151 -9.94 -7.96 -8.39
C TYR A 151 -9.02 -8.36 -9.55
N GLN A 152 -8.76 -9.65 -9.75
CA GLN A 152 -8.05 -10.17 -10.92
C GLN A 152 -8.71 -9.80 -12.24
N GLU A 153 -10.02 -10.07 -12.38
CA GLU A 153 -10.79 -9.71 -13.57
C GLU A 153 -10.80 -8.19 -13.81
N ALA A 154 -10.99 -7.39 -12.76
CA ALA A 154 -10.93 -5.94 -12.86
C ALA A 154 -9.54 -5.45 -13.32
N ALA A 155 -8.47 -6.00 -12.76
CA ALA A 155 -7.12 -5.60 -13.11
C ALA A 155 -6.74 -5.97 -14.55
N ARG A 156 -7.22 -7.14 -15.03
CA ARG A 156 -7.13 -7.52 -16.45
C ARG A 156 -7.95 -6.60 -17.34
N ALA A 157 -9.20 -6.29 -16.98
CA ALA A 157 -10.02 -5.37 -17.76
C ALA A 157 -9.44 -3.94 -17.83
N MET A 158 -8.66 -3.54 -16.83
CA MET A 158 -7.90 -2.29 -16.83
C MET A 158 -6.62 -2.35 -17.69
N GLY A 159 -6.21 -3.54 -18.13
CA GLY A 159 -4.99 -3.75 -18.92
C GLY A 159 -3.71 -3.70 -18.10
N LEU A 160 -3.78 -3.90 -16.77
CA LEU A 160 -2.59 -3.87 -15.91
C LEU A 160 -1.64 -5.04 -16.17
N PHE A 161 -2.10 -6.12 -16.80
CA PHE A 161 -1.35 -7.36 -16.98
C PHE A 161 -1.32 -7.90 -18.42
N ASP A 162 -1.88 -7.16 -19.38
CA ASP A 162 -2.24 -7.73 -20.69
C ASP A 162 -1.05 -8.11 -21.59
N ASN A 163 0.21 -7.77 -21.21
CA ASN A 163 1.38 -8.04 -22.05
C ASN A 163 2.65 -8.47 -21.29
N ARG A 164 2.62 -8.68 -19.97
CA ARG A 164 3.81 -9.09 -19.21
C ARG A 164 3.45 -10.09 -18.12
N ASP A 165 4.35 -11.05 -17.90
CA ASP A 165 4.22 -12.04 -16.83
C ASP A 165 4.11 -11.35 -15.46
N GLU A 166 3.15 -11.78 -14.64
CA GLU A 166 2.88 -11.21 -13.32
C GLU A 166 4.11 -11.29 -12.39
N GLY A 167 4.93 -12.34 -12.55
CA GLY A 167 6.17 -12.48 -11.81
C GLY A 167 7.26 -11.52 -12.26
N ILE A 168 7.39 -11.25 -13.57
CA ILE A 168 8.29 -10.20 -14.05
C ILE A 168 7.90 -8.85 -13.43
N MET A 169 6.61 -8.51 -13.44
CA MET A 169 6.12 -7.26 -12.83
C MET A 169 6.42 -7.21 -11.33
N ALA A 170 6.16 -8.30 -10.59
CA ALA A 170 6.43 -8.38 -9.16
C ALA A 170 7.93 -8.28 -8.84
N PHE A 171 8.80 -8.82 -9.70
CA PHE A 171 10.24 -8.72 -9.54
C PHE A 171 10.74 -7.29 -9.73
N GLU A 172 10.36 -6.64 -10.83
CA GLU A 172 10.76 -5.27 -11.14
C GLU A 172 10.28 -4.29 -10.09
N GLU A 173 9.07 -4.47 -9.59
CA GLU A 173 8.57 -3.65 -8.50
C GLU A 173 9.41 -3.79 -7.22
N LEU A 174 9.85 -5.02 -6.90
CA LEU A 174 10.72 -5.22 -5.74
C LEU A 174 12.09 -4.56 -5.95
N LEU A 175 12.62 -4.64 -7.18
CA LEU A 175 13.86 -3.98 -7.58
C LEU A 175 13.75 -2.46 -7.43
N GLU A 176 12.70 -1.85 -7.97
CA GLU A 176 12.42 -0.42 -7.86
C GLU A 176 12.22 0.04 -6.41
N SER A 177 11.74 -0.84 -5.54
CA SER A 177 11.60 -0.56 -4.11
C SER A 177 12.93 -0.45 -3.36
N GLY A 178 14.06 -0.69 -4.04
CA GLY A 178 15.41 -0.65 -3.48
C GLY A 178 15.69 -1.85 -2.56
N ALA A 179 15.14 -3.02 -2.89
CA ALA A 179 15.38 -4.23 -2.12
C ALA A 179 16.85 -4.68 -2.23
N PRO A 180 17.46 -5.20 -1.14
CA PRO A 180 18.83 -5.68 -1.20
C PRO A 180 18.93 -6.92 -2.10
N PRO A 181 20.10 -7.18 -2.71
CA PRO A 181 20.30 -8.31 -3.63
C PRO A 181 19.91 -9.67 -3.05
N ALA A 182 20.15 -9.91 -1.75
CA ALA A 182 19.68 -11.12 -1.07
C ALA A 182 18.15 -11.30 -1.13
N GLN A 183 17.38 -10.22 -0.98
CA GLN A 183 15.93 -10.25 -1.10
C GLN A 183 15.48 -10.42 -2.55
N LEU A 184 16.21 -9.82 -3.51
CA LEU A 184 15.99 -10.03 -4.94
C LEU A 184 16.19 -11.50 -5.34
N ARG A 185 17.25 -12.15 -4.84
CA ARG A 185 17.49 -13.59 -5.07
C ARG A 185 16.39 -14.45 -4.45
N TRP A 186 15.90 -14.08 -3.27
CA TRP A 186 14.79 -14.80 -2.63
C TRP A 186 13.51 -14.72 -3.46
N ILE A 187 13.12 -13.54 -3.94
CA ILE A 187 11.92 -13.42 -4.78
C ILE A 187 12.11 -14.14 -6.12
N PHE A 188 13.30 -14.06 -6.71
CA PHE A 188 13.63 -14.76 -7.95
C PHE A 188 13.37 -16.27 -7.81
N ALA A 189 13.83 -16.88 -6.72
CA ALA A 189 13.59 -18.29 -6.44
C ALA A 189 12.10 -18.61 -6.26
N VAL A 190 11.35 -17.75 -5.57
CA VAL A 190 9.89 -17.91 -5.40
C VAL A 190 9.17 -17.87 -6.75
N LEU A 191 9.47 -16.87 -7.59
CA LEU A 191 8.86 -16.71 -8.91
C LEU A 191 9.20 -17.86 -9.85
N ALA A 192 10.44 -18.36 -9.81
CA ALA A 192 10.85 -19.52 -10.59
C ALA A 192 10.06 -20.79 -10.22
N VAL A 193 9.78 -20.99 -8.93
CA VAL A 193 8.94 -22.11 -8.45
C VAL A 193 7.47 -21.92 -8.86
N GLU A 194 6.99 -20.68 -8.91
CA GLU A 194 5.62 -20.33 -9.30
C GLU A 194 5.38 -20.38 -10.82
N GLY A 195 6.41 -20.66 -11.62
CA GLY A 195 6.31 -20.86 -13.07
C GLY A 195 6.55 -19.60 -13.91
N SER A 196 6.97 -18.49 -13.29
CA SER A 196 7.39 -17.29 -14.02
C SER A 196 8.67 -17.55 -14.82
N PRO A 197 8.92 -16.79 -15.91
CA PRO A 197 10.03 -17.01 -16.82
C PRO A 197 11.37 -16.61 -16.17
N ALA A 198 11.92 -17.51 -15.36
CA ALA A 198 13.11 -17.26 -14.55
C ALA A 198 14.33 -16.89 -15.40
N LEU A 199 14.50 -17.51 -16.57
CA LEU A 199 15.61 -17.18 -17.47
C LEU A 199 15.54 -15.72 -17.93
N THR A 200 14.36 -15.24 -18.32
CA THR A 200 14.15 -13.85 -18.74
C THR A 200 14.43 -12.87 -17.60
N ILE A 201 14.00 -13.17 -16.37
CA ILE A 201 14.28 -12.34 -15.20
C ILE A 201 15.79 -12.31 -14.90
N TRP A 202 16.46 -13.47 -14.99
CA TRP A 202 17.91 -13.57 -14.78
C TRP A 202 18.68 -12.73 -15.79
N GLU A 203 18.44 -12.95 -17.09
CA GLU A 203 19.14 -12.25 -18.17
C GLU A 203 18.97 -10.73 -18.10
N ALA A 204 17.79 -10.25 -17.68
CA ALA A 204 17.53 -8.83 -17.53
C ALA A 204 18.15 -8.20 -16.28
N HIS A 205 18.36 -8.97 -15.20
CA HIS A 205 18.65 -8.42 -13.86
C HIS A 205 19.80 -9.10 -13.11
N GLU A 206 20.65 -9.88 -13.79
CA GLU A 206 21.80 -10.57 -13.20
C GLU A 206 22.69 -9.64 -12.36
N CYS A 207 23.00 -8.44 -12.87
CA CYS A 207 23.79 -7.44 -12.15
C CYS A 207 23.16 -7.04 -10.80
N ALA A 208 21.84 -6.86 -10.75
CA ALA A 208 21.15 -6.52 -9.51
C ALA A 208 21.08 -7.71 -8.54
N LEU A 209 20.90 -8.91 -9.08
CA LEU A 209 20.87 -10.17 -8.33
C LEU A 209 22.24 -10.54 -7.74
N SER A 210 23.34 -10.06 -8.31
CA SER A 210 24.72 -10.40 -7.91
C SER A 210 25.47 -9.25 -7.24
N ALA A 211 24.86 -8.07 -7.07
CA ALA A 211 25.56 -6.86 -6.65
C ALA A 211 26.30 -6.92 -5.29
N ASP A 212 25.93 -7.86 -4.40
CA ASP A 212 26.56 -8.10 -3.10
C ASP A 212 27.47 -9.35 -3.06
N ILE A 213 27.62 -10.07 -4.18
CA ILE A 213 28.53 -11.20 -4.32
C ILE A 213 29.74 -10.71 -5.14
N LYS A 214 30.87 -10.51 -4.46
CA LYS A 214 32.19 -10.33 -5.06
C LYS A 214 33.15 -11.37 -4.50
#